data_AF-A0A6L0XHT7-F1
#
_entry.id   AF-A0A6L0XHT7-F1
#
_cell.length_a   1.000
_cell.length_b   1.000
_cell.length_c   1.000
_cell.angle_alpha   90.00
_cell.angle_beta   90.00
_cell.angle_gamma   90.00
#
_symmetry.space_group_name_H-M   'P 1'
#
loop_
_entity.id
_entity.type
_entity.pdbx_description
1 polymer ?
#
loop_
_entity_poly.entity_id
_entity_poly.type
_entity_poly.pdbx_seq_one_letter_code
_entity_poly.pdbx_strand_id
1 'polypeptide(L)'
;MNRNAKALRRRPPSTRKHGAQTHTERSADVRQHTEDVDQTTDHESSDADAIVIPDTAQLMQSKRLQILADQLERSLRVLGQKLDRMQMRMENAGRGALLPFQLRRAKQEKEELKREIMATQRTIKRLIFMSTQMKQMIALKNEVLQSTRARLLEEIKTLETQVHENAEQIRRGYVQRISMLQRYWPWRQLRELGDTTVGKTFEEELARGPRYRNIGIQNNIQTDYIVQQLHWLQELGNREGVFRGHLRLLEGMVEDLNDITDLLETTMTCTVCGMLYENPVILWPCGHSFCLPCVECLAIAPSLYRCPTCGSIGSEGFVHNLLLAETVAKWMFKDKGYGDTQAPLNAIRVHLPRFRQDSIQSRISQLKKDLRESAERAASPGKDPAERELIAISYRLY
;
A
#
# COMPACT_ATOMS: atom_id res chain seq x y z
N MET A 1 -15.09 13.54 22.77
CA MET A 1 -15.34 14.12 21.42
C MET A 1 -14.76 13.18 20.37
N ASN A 2 -15.46 13.03 19.25
CA ASN A 2 -15.22 11.96 18.27
C ASN A 2 -14.59 12.54 16.98
N ARG A 3 -13.35 12.17 16.63
CA ARG A 3 -12.76 12.45 15.30
C ARG A 3 -11.86 11.32 14.80
N ASN A 4 -12.24 10.80 13.62
CA ASN A 4 -11.53 9.79 12.84
C ASN A 4 -10.14 10.25 12.37
N ALA A 5 -9.20 9.31 12.27
CA ALA A 5 -8.05 9.38 11.37
C ALA A 5 -7.95 8.06 10.57
N LYS A 6 -8.25 8.12 9.27
CA LYS A 6 -8.21 6.95 8.36
C LYS A 6 -6.76 6.65 7.95
N ALA A 7 -6.40 5.37 7.93
CA ALA A 7 -5.10 4.91 7.46
C ALA A 7 -4.94 5.07 5.94
N LEU A 8 -3.87 5.73 5.48
CA LEU A 8 -3.41 5.67 4.09
C LEU A 8 -2.29 4.64 3.94
N ARG A 9 -2.55 3.57 3.16
CA ARG A 9 -1.50 2.69 2.63
C ARG A 9 -1.02 3.23 1.28
N ARG A 10 0.26 3.60 1.17
CA ARG A 10 0.90 3.96 -0.11
C ARG A 10 1.35 2.70 -0.86
N ARG A 11 1.06 2.60 -2.16
CA ARG A 11 1.71 1.68 -3.12
C ARG A 11 2.67 2.48 -4.00
N PRO A 12 3.82 1.92 -4.43
CA PRO A 12 4.73 2.56 -5.38
C PRO A 12 4.20 2.47 -6.84
N PRO A 13 4.71 3.33 -7.75
CA PRO A 13 4.17 3.46 -9.11
C PRO A 13 4.75 2.46 -10.12
N SER A 14 3.96 2.21 -11.17
CA SER A 14 4.36 1.44 -12.36
C SER A 14 5.15 2.33 -13.33
N THR A 15 6.34 1.89 -13.74
CA THR A 15 7.09 2.46 -14.86
C THR A 15 6.56 1.93 -16.19
N ARG A 16 6.57 2.78 -17.23
CA ARG A 16 5.97 2.50 -18.55
C ARG A 16 6.94 2.85 -19.68
N LYS A 17 6.88 2.06 -20.76
CA LYS A 17 7.52 2.24 -22.09
C LYS A 17 9.04 2.10 -22.17
N HIS A 18 9.49 1.25 -23.09
CA HIS A 18 10.26 1.62 -24.29
C HIS A 18 9.75 0.72 -25.44
N GLY A 19 9.96 1.09 -26.71
CA GLY A 19 9.50 0.27 -27.84
C GLY A 19 10.06 0.71 -29.20
N ALA A 20 9.98 -0.20 -30.16
CA ALA A 20 10.15 -0.07 -31.62
C ALA A 20 9.48 -1.33 -32.22
N GLN A 21 8.52 -1.23 -33.16
CA GLN A 21 8.72 -1.12 -34.62
C GLN A 21 9.56 -2.28 -35.18
N THR A 22 9.14 -3.03 -36.21
CA THR A 22 8.48 -2.57 -37.46
C THR A 22 7.39 -3.53 -38.01
N HIS A 23 6.54 -2.99 -38.90
CA HIS A 23 5.71 -3.73 -39.86
C HIS A 23 5.81 -3.05 -41.23
N THR A 24 5.84 -3.85 -42.29
CA THR A 24 5.61 -3.53 -43.72
C THR A 24 4.96 -4.79 -44.32
N GLU A 25 4.08 -4.80 -45.32
CA GLU A 25 3.33 -3.80 -46.11
C GLU A 25 1.91 -4.45 -46.34
N ARG A 26 0.87 -3.93 -47.01
CA ARG A 26 0.67 -2.81 -47.96
C ARG A 26 -0.83 -2.44 -48.04
N SER A 27 -1.15 -1.27 -48.61
CA SER A 27 -2.36 -0.95 -49.43
C SER A 27 -3.79 -1.22 -48.91
N ALA A 28 -4.79 -0.36 -49.12
CA ALA A 28 -4.85 0.99 -49.70
C ALA A 28 -6.16 1.70 -49.29
N ASP A 29 -6.17 3.04 -49.36
CA ASP A 29 -7.26 3.94 -49.83
C ASP A 29 -8.71 3.82 -49.30
N VAL A 30 -9.47 4.89 -49.02
CA VAL A 30 -9.22 6.35 -49.07
C VAL A 30 -10.31 7.10 -48.28
N ARG A 31 -9.93 8.22 -47.61
CA ARG A 31 -10.72 9.43 -47.18
C ARG A 31 -12.10 9.24 -46.49
N GLN A 32 -12.35 9.69 -45.25
CA GLN A 32 -12.17 11.01 -44.55
C GLN A 32 -13.45 11.87 -44.49
N HIS A 33 -13.53 12.70 -43.45
CA HIS A 33 -14.46 13.81 -43.19
C HIS A 33 -15.90 13.45 -42.79
N THR A 34 -16.56 14.05 -41.79
CA THR A 34 -16.27 14.87 -40.57
C THR A 34 -17.66 15.03 -39.88
N GLU A 35 -17.78 15.22 -38.56
CA GLU A 35 -18.07 16.52 -37.87
C GLU A 35 -19.10 17.42 -38.64
N ASP A 36 -20.14 18.01 -38.02
CA ASP A 36 -20.49 18.12 -36.60
C ASP A 36 -21.98 18.53 -36.40
N VAL A 37 -22.42 18.57 -35.12
CA VAL A 37 -23.38 19.51 -34.47
C VAL A 37 -24.15 20.51 -35.40
N ASP A 38 -25.48 20.66 -35.37
CA ASP A 38 -26.23 21.37 -34.29
C ASP A 38 -27.79 21.22 -34.32
N GLN A 39 -28.44 21.90 -33.36
CA GLN A 39 -29.87 22.00 -33.02
C GLN A 39 -30.80 22.61 -34.10
N THR A 40 -32.10 22.28 -34.10
CA THR A 40 -33.23 23.16 -33.65
C THR A 40 -34.65 22.70 -34.05
N THR A 41 -35.56 22.84 -33.08
CA THR A 41 -37.03 23.14 -33.15
C THR A 41 -37.95 22.58 -34.25
N ASP A 42 -38.89 21.73 -33.78
CA ASP A 42 -40.33 21.69 -34.05
C ASP A 42 -40.96 22.58 -35.15
N HIS A 43 -41.71 21.94 -36.07
CA HIS A 43 -43.05 22.40 -36.44
C HIS A 43 -43.93 21.24 -36.95
N GLU A 44 -45.18 21.20 -36.50
CA GLU A 44 -46.18 20.21 -36.93
C GLU A 44 -46.72 20.49 -38.34
N SER A 45 -46.78 19.47 -39.22
CA SER A 45 -48.00 19.20 -39.99
C SER A 45 -48.01 17.79 -40.61
N SER A 46 -49.21 17.23 -40.73
CA SER A 46 -49.56 15.91 -41.25
C SER A 46 -49.02 15.56 -42.65
N ASP A 47 -48.34 14.42 -42.76
CA ASP A 47 -48.57 13.37 -43.79
C ASP A 47 -47.81 12.09 -43.36
N ALA A 48 -48.45 10.93 -43.18
CA ALA A 48 -48.93 9.98 -44.20
C ALA A 48 -47.81 9.13 -44.83
N ASP A 49 -47.85 7.82 -44.54
CA ASP A 49 -47.22 6.70 -45.27
C ASP A 49 -45.70 6.73 -45.55
N ALA A 50 -44.89 6.59 -44.49
CA ALA A 50 -43.48 6.17 -44.58
C ALA A 50 -43.29 4.70 -44.10
N ILE A 51 -43.01 3.78 -45.03
CA ILE A 51 -42.72 2.37 -44.71
C ILE A 51 -41.27 2.24 -44.20
N VAL A 52 -41.11 2.10 -42.88
CA VAL A 52 -39.79 1.87 -42.25
C VAL A 52 -39.41 0.39 -42.33
N ILE A 53 -38.38 0.07 -43.11
CA ILE A 53 -37.79 -1.28 -43.19
C ILE A 53 -36.79 -1.47 -42.02
N PRO A 54 -37.00 -2.41 -41.08
CA PRO A 54 -36.14 -2.55 -39.91
C PRO A 54 -34.82 -3.29 -40.20
N ASP A 55 -33.74 -2.86 -39.52
CA ASP A 55 -32.42 -3.50 -39.59
C ASP A 55 -32.37 -4.91 -38.95
N THR A 56 -31.47 -5.74 -39.46
CA THR A 56 -31.29 -7.17 -39.18
C THR A 56 -31.08 -7.50 -37.70
N ALA A 57 -30.28 -6.69 -36.98
CA ALA A 57 -30.07 -6.86 -35.54
C ALA A 57 -31.36 -6.66 -34.72
N GLN A 58 -32.30 -5.87 -35.24
CA GLN A 58 -33.54 -5.51 -34.56
C GLN A 58 -34.64 -6.59 -34.70
N LEU A 59 -34.55 -7.44 -35.72
CA LEU A 59 -35.49 -8.55 -35.94
C LEU A 59 -35.26 -9.74 -34.98
N MET A 60 -34.09 -9.84 -34.37
CA MET A 60 -33.70 -10.96 -33.49
C MET A 60 -34.37 -10.95 -32.11
N GLN A 61 -35.17 -9.93 -31.79
CA GLN A 61 -35.88 -9.82 -30.51
C GLN A 61 -37.35 -10.25 -30.65
N SER A 62 -37.71 -11.38 -30.03
CA SER A 62 -39.05 -11.99 -30.13
C SER A 62 -40.21 -11.06 -29.72
N LYS A 63 -39.96 -10.12 -28.79
CA LYS A 63 -40.93 -9.09 -28.39
C LYS A 63 -41.33 -8.18 -29.57
N ARG A 64 -40.40 -7.86 -30.49
CA ARG A 64 -40.67 -6.94 -31.60
C ARG A 64 -41.52 -7.58 -32.69
N LEU A 65 -41.35 -8.87 -32.97
CA LEU A 65 -42.21 -9.61 -33.90
C LEU A 65 -43.66 -9.68 -33.40
N GLN A 66 -43.86 -9.85 -32.08
CA GLN A 66 -45.18 -9.82 -31.46
C GLN A 66 -45.79 -8.41 -31.56
N ILE A 67 -45.05 -7.36 -31.19
CA ILE A 67 -45.50 -5.96 -31.29
C ILE A 67 -45.89 -5.59 -32.74
N LEU A 68 -45.11 -6.04 -33.74
CA LEU A 68 -45.42 -5.82 -35.15
C LEU A 68 -46.69 -6.57 -35.59
N ALA A 69 -46.92 -7.79 -35.11
CA ALA A 69 -48.18 -8.50 -35.33
C ALA A 69 -49.37 -7.75 -34.69
N ASP A 70 -49.24 -7.31 -33.43
CA ASP A 70 -50.27 -6.56 -32.71
C ASP A 70 -50.56 -5.17 -33.34
N GLN A 71 -49.57 -4.57 -34.02
CA GLN A 71 -49.74 -3.34 -34.81
C GLN A 71 -50.47 -3.62 -36.13
N LEU A 72 -50.13 -4.70 -36.83
CA LEU A 72 -50.81 -5.12 -38.06
C LEU A 72 -52.26 -5.60 -37.80
N GLU A 73 -52.54 -6.21 -36.65
CA GLU A 73 -53.92 -6.52 -36.23
C GLU A 73 -54.75 -5.27 -35.93
N ARG A 74 -54.11 -4.18 -35.50
CA ARG A 74 -54.77 -2.89 -35.31
C ARG A 74 -55.04 -2.21 -36.65
N SER A 75 -54.09 -2.20 -37.59
CA SER A 75 -54.32 -1.65 -38.93
C SER A 75 -55.37 -2.46 -39.71
N LEU A 76 -55.37 -3.79 -39.59
CA LEU A 76 -56.38 -4.67 -40.19
C LEU A 76 -57.79 -4.34 -39.67
N ARG A 77 -57.96 -4.09 -38.37
CA ARG A 77 -59.25 -3.63 -37.80
C ARG A 77 -59.71 -2.30 -38.40
N VAL A 78 -58.79 -1.35 -38.61
CA VAL A 78 -59.10 -0.06 -39.25
C VAL A 78 -59.45 -0.24 -40.73
N LEU A 79 -58.74 -1.09 -41.46
CA LEU A 79 -59.04 -1.43 -42.87
C LEU A 79 -60.40 -2.12 -43.00
N GLY A 80 -60.76 -3.03 -42.08
CA GLY A 80 -62.09 -3.63 -42.00
C GLY A 80 -63.19 -2.59 -41.81
N GLN A 81 -63.05 -1.71 -40.81
CA GLN A 81 -64.00 -0.60 -40.60
C GLN A 81 -64.08 0.36 -41.80
N LYS A 82 -62.97 0.58 -42.52
CA LYS A 82 -62.94 1.39 -43.76
C LYS A 82 -63.71 0.69 -44.88
N LEU A 83 -63.56 -0.63 -45.03
CA LEU A 83 -64.33 -1.46 -45.96
C LEU A 83 -65.84 -1.44 -45.65
N ASP A 84 -66.21 -1.60 -44.38
CA ASP A 84 -67.62 -1.59 -43.92
C ASP A 84 -68.26 -0.22 -44.15
N ARG A 85 -67.59 0.87 -43.77
CA ARG A 85 -68.03 2.25 -44.05
C ARG A 85 -68.17 2.51 -45.54
N MET A 86 -67.26 1.99 -46.36
CA MET A 86 -67.34 2.16 -47.82
C MET A 86 -68.47 1.33 -48.43
N GLN A 87 -68.73 0.13 -47.90
CA GLN A 87 -69.87 -0.68 -48.30
C GLN A 87 -71.20 -0.01 -47.94
N MET A 88 -71.35 0.50 -46.71
CA MET A 88 -72.53 1.29 -46.30
C MET A 88 -72.71 2.55 -47.17
N ARG A 89 -71.62 3.24 -47.55
CA ARG A 89 -71.69 4.35 -48.51
C ARG A 89 -72.18 3.91 -49.88
N MET A 90 -71.73 2.77 -50.40
CA MET A 90 -72.19 2.23 -51.69
C MET A 90 -73.66 1.80 -51.64
N GLU A 91 -74.12 1.21 -50.54
CA GLU A 91 -75.51 0.78 -50.35
C GLU A 91 -76.46 1.98 -50.21
N ASN A 92 -76.06 3.01 -49.46
CA ASN A 92 -76.83 4.26 -49.34
C ASN A 92 -76.81 5.09 -50.63
N ALA A 93 -75.65 5.21 -51.30
CA ALA A 93 -75.55 5.92 -52.56
C ALA A 93 -76.18 5.16 -53.74
N GLY A 94 -76.55 3.88 -53.57
CA GLY A 94 -77.42 3.17 -54.52
C GLY A 94 -78.84 3.76 -54.63
N ARG A 95 -79.23 4.67 -53.73
CA ARG A 95 -80.52 5.40 -53.77
C ARG A 95 -80.43 6.83 -54.32
N GLY A 96 -79.24 7.32 -54.65
CA GLY A 96 -79.01 8.65 -55.24
C GLY A 96 -78.18 8.56 -56.52
N ALA A 97 -78.43 9.44 -57.50
CA ALA A 97 -77.83 9.31 -58.82
C ALA A 97 -76.31 9.61 -58.85
N LEU A 98 -75.48 8.59 -58.61
CA LEU A 98 -74.03 8.62 -58.89
C LEU A 98 -73.72 8.29 -60.35
N LEU A 99 -72.68 8.91 -60.91
CA LEU A 99 -72.26 8.68 -62.29
C LEU A 99 -71.56 7.30 -62.45
N PRO A 100 -71.74 6.59 -63.60
CA PRO A 100 -71.20 5.23 -63.79
C PRO A 100 -69.67 5.07 -63.69
N PHE A 101 -68.91 6.18 -63.75
CA PHE A 101 -67.47 6.18 -63.50
C PHE A 101 -67.14 6.13 -62.00
N GLN A 102 -67.84 6.91 -61.17
CA GLN A 102 -67.67 6.93 -59.72
C GLN A 102 -68.00 5.56 -59.11
N LEU A 103 -69.04 4.90 -59.61
CA LEU A 103 -69.42 3.55 -59.16
C LEU A 103 -68.36 2.49 -59.53
N ARG A 104 -67.70 2.63 -60.68
CA ARG A 104 -66.58 1.74 -61.09
C ARG A 104 -65.34 1.96 -60.23
N ARG A 105 -64.98 3.23 -59.98
CA ARG A 105 -63.88 3.60 -59.09
C ARG A 105 -64.09 3.08 -57.66
N ALA A 106 -65.26 3.29 -57.07
CA ALA A 106 -65.59 2.76 -55.74
C ALA A 106 -65.55 1.22 -55.66
N LYS A 107 -65.94 0.52 -56.74
CA LYS A 107 -65.78 -0.95 -56.84
C LYS A 107 -64.32 -1.37 -56.92
N GLN A 108 -63.49 -0.66 -57.68
CA GLN A 108 -62.05 -0.92 -57.76
C GLN A 108 -61.35 -0.68 -56.42
N GLU A 109 -61.60 0.46 -55.76
CA GLU A 109 -61.11 0.78 -54.42
C GLU A 109 -61.57 -0.27 -53.38
N LYS A 110 -62.77 -0.86 -53.53
CA LYS A 110 -63.25 -1.95 -52.67
C LYS A 110 -62.45 -3.25 -52.86
N GLU A 111 -62.19 -3.63 -54.11
CA GLU A 111 -61.38 -4.82 -54.42
C GLU A 111 -59.88 -4.60 -54.12
N GLU A 112 -59.41 -3.35 -54.06
CA GLU A 112 -58.09 -2.97 -53.54
C GLU A 112 -57.98 -3.20 -52.03
N LEU A 113 -58.88 -2.58 -51.25
CA LEU A 113 -58.92 -2.76 -49.79
C LEU A 113 -59.08 -4.25 -49.40
N LYS A 114 -59.85 -5.04 -50.14
CA LYS A 114 -59.94 -6.50 -49.93
C LYS A 114 -58.61 -7.21 -50.18
N ARG A 115 -57.88 -6.84 -51.26
CA ARG A 115 -56.55 -7.40 -51.56
C ARG A 115 -55.54 -7.04 -50.46
N GLU A 116 -55.57 -5.81 -49.96
CA GLU A 116 -54.73 -5.35 -48.84
C GLU A 116 -55.05 -6.07 -47.52
N ILE A 117 -56.34 -6.26 -47.19
CA ILE A 117 -56.77 -7.04 -46.02
C ILE A 117 -56.30 -8.50 -46.13
N MET A 118 -56.43 -9.13 -47.31
CA MET A 118 -55.91 -10.48 -47.52
C MET A 118 -54.37 -10.56 -47.45
N ALA A 119 -53.66 -9.53 -47.93
CA ALA A 119 -52.20 -9.46 -47.86
C ALA A 119 -51.72 -9.31 -46.40
N THR A 120 -52.30 -8.39 -45.64
CA THR A 120 -52.00 -8.17 -44.21
C THR A 120 -52.35 -9.39 -43.35
N GLN A 121 -53.46 -10.08 -43.62
CA GLN A 121 -53.76 -11.36 -42.97
C GLN A 121 -52.69 -12.43 -43.22
N ARG A 122 -52.12 -12.49 -44.43
CA ARG A 122 -51.04 -13.44 -44.77
C ARG A 122 -49.72 -13.07 -44.09
N THR A 123 -49.38 -11.78 -43.98
CA THR A 123 -48.16 -11.34 -43.28
C THR A 123 -48.26 -11.58 -41.78
N ILE A 124 -49.39 -11.28 -41.14
CA ILE A 124 -49.63 -11.60 -39.70
C ILE A 124 -49.46 -13.10 -39.44
N LYS A 125 -50.09 -13.97 -40.24
CA LYS A 125 -49.94 -15.43 -40.09
C LYS A 125 -48.48 -15.90 -40.21
N ARG A 126 -47.69 -15.32 -41.13
CA ARG A 126 -46.26 -15.61 -41.26
C ARG A 126 -45.46 -15.12 -40.05
N LEU A 127 -45.71 -13.92 -39.55
CA LEU A 127 -45.04 -13.36 -38.37
C LEU A 127 -45.31 -14.17 -37.10
N ILE A 128 -46.55 -14.61 -36.90
CA ILE A 128 -46.92 -15.49 -35.78
C ILE A 128 -46.16 -16.82 -35.87
N PHE A 129 -46.13 -17.46 -37.05
CA PHE A 129 -45.38 -18.71 -37.28
C PHE A 129 -43.87 -18.55 -37.06
N MET A 130 -43.27 -17.46 -37.53
CA MET A 130 -41.86 -17.15 -37.24
C MET A 130 -41.62 -16.91 -35.74
N SER A 131 -42.57 -16.29 -35.03
CA SER A 131 -42.44 -16.07 -33.58
C SER A 131 -42.49 -17.36 -32.77
N THR A 132 -43.27 -18.37 -33.18
CA THR A 132 -43.31 -19.68 -32.50
C THR A 132 -42.04 -20.49 -32.77
N GLN A 133 -41.56 -20.52 -34.02
CA GLN A 133 -40.27 -21.14 -34.35
C GLN A 133 -39.10 -20.47 -33.60
N MET A 134 -39.07 -19.13 -33.52
CA MET A 134 -38.03 -18.42 -32.78
C MET A 134 -38.07 -18.72 -31.27
N LYS A 135 -39.26 -18.87 -30.67
CA LYS A 135 -39.40 -19.31 -29.27
C LYS A 135 -38.84 -20.73 -29.05
N GLN A 136 -39.11 -21.66 -29.97
CA GLN A 136 -38.56 -23.03 -29.93
C GLN A 136 -37.03 -23.03 -30.07
N MET A 137 -36.48 -22.24 -31.01
CA MET A 137 -35.02 -22.08 -31.18
C MET A 137 -34.34 -21.50 -29.94
N ILE A 138 -34.96 -20.51 -29.28
CA ILE A 138 -34.45 -19.94 -28.03
C ILE A 138 -34.49 -20.97 -26.89
N ALA A 139 -35.57 -21.74 -26.77
CA ALA A 139 -35.69 -22.80 -25.75
C ALA A 139 -34.58 -23.87 -25.94
N LEU A 140 -34.44 -24.41 -27.15
CA LEU A 140 -33.42 -25.41 -27.47
C LEU A 140 -31.99 -24.85 -27.26
N LYS A 141 -31.73 -23.60 -27.68
CA LYS A 141 -30.44 -22.94 -27.42
C LYS A 141 -30.14 -22.85 -25.93
N ASN A 142 -31.13 -22.48 -25.11
CA ASN A 142 -30.96 -22.36 -23.67
C ASN A 142 -30.69 -23.72 -23.01
N GLU A 143 -31.38 -24.77 -23.45
CA GLU A 143 -31.16 -26.15 -22.97
C GLU A 143 -29.76 -26.68 -23.33
N VAL A 144 -29.30 -26.47 -24.57
CA VAL A 144 -27.94 -26.82 -24.99
C VAL A 144 -26.89 -26.01 -24.23
N LEU A 145 -27.11 -24.71 -23.99
CA LEU A 145 -26.20 -23.89 -23.18
C LEU A 145 -26.19 -24.31 -21.70
N GLN A 146 -27.32 -24.73 -21.14
CA GLN A 146 -27.40 -25.21 -19.76
C GLN A 146 -26.68 -26.56 -19.58
N SER A 147 -26.92 -27.52 -20.47
CA SER A 147 -26.27 -28.84 -20.42
C SER A 147 -24.77 -28.77 -20.66
N THR A 148 -24.31 -27.98 -21.65
CA THR A 148 -22.87 -27.76 -21.88
C THR A 148 -22.20 -27.03 -20.72
N ARG A 149 -22.84 -26.01 -20.13
CA ARG A 149 -22.35 -25.34 -18.92
C ARG A 149 -22.25 -26.28 -17.73
N ALA A 150 -23.26 -27.13 -17.50
CA ALA A 150 -23.25 -28.10 -16.42
C ALA A 150 -22.08 -29.10 -16.56
N ARG A 151 -21.85 -29.61 -17.78
CA ARG A 151 -20.72 -30.51 -18.08
C ARG A 151 -19.37 -29.85 -17.79
N LEU A 152 -19.17 -28.61 -18.25
CA LEU A 152 -17.93 -27.86 -18.04
C LEU A 152 -17.69 -27.54 -16.55
N LEU A 153 -18.73 -27.27 -15.77
CA LEU A 153 -18.60 -27.03 -14.33
C LEU A 153 -18.17 -28.29 -13.57
N GLU A 154 -18.68 -29.46 -13.93
CA GLU A 154 -18.24 -30.72 -13.31
C GLU A 154 -16.80 -31.09 -13.73
N GLU A 155 -16.41 -30.81 -14.98
CA GLU A 155 -15.03 -30.97 -15.47
C GLU A 155 -14.03 -30.03 -14.76
N ILE A 156 -14.40 -28.77 -14.51
CA ILE A 156 -13.59 -27.85 -13.71
C ILE A 156 -13.42 -28.41 -12.28
N LYS A 157 -14.50 -28.88 -11.67
CA LYS A 157 -14.49 -29.42 -10.31
C LYS A 157 -13.62 -30.68 -10.17
N THR A 158 -13.65 -31.59 -11.15
CA THR A 158 -12.75 -32.77 -11.11
C THR A 158 -11.29 -32.36 -11.29
N LEU A 159 -10.98 -31.43 -12.20
CA LEU A 159 -9.63 -30.88 -12.36
C LEU A 159 -9.13 -30.16 -11.10
N GLU A 160 -9.99 -29.39 -10.41
CA GLU A 160 -9.65 -28.75 -9.12
C GLU A 160 -9.27 -29.78 -8.05
N THR A 161 -10.02 -30.90 -7.93
CA THR A 161 -9.67 -31.98 -7.00
C THR A 161 -8.32 -32.64 -7.34
N GLN A 162 -8.06 -32.91 -8.63
CA GLN A 162 -6.78 -33.50 -9.07
C GLN A 162 -5.59 -32.56 -8.81
N VAL A 163 -5.76 -31.25 -9.02
CA VAL A 163 -4.72 -30.25 -8.72
C VAL A 163 -4.43 -30.22 -7.21
N HIS A 164 -5.46 -30.32 -6.36
CA HIS A 164 -5.28 -30.37 -4.90
C HIS A 164 -4.52 -31.64 -4.46
N GLU A 165 -4.92 -32.81 -4.95
CA GLU A 165 -4.25 -34.09 -4.66
C GLU A 165 -2.78 -34.10 -5.13
N ASN A 166 -2.51 -33.59 -6.33
CA ASN A 166 -1.14 -33.47 -6.85
C ASN A 166 -0.30 -32.50 -6.01
N ALA A 167 -0.87 -31.38 -5.56
CA ALA A 167 -0.19 -30.44 -4.67
C ALA A 167 0.12 -31.05 -3.29
N GLU A 168 -0.80 -31.84 -2.72
CA GLU A 168 -0.57 -32.64 -1.51
C GLU A 168 0.60 -33.62 -1.68
N GLN A 169 0.61 -34.40 -2.78
CA GLN A 169 1.68 -35.37 -3.06
C GLN A 169 3.05 -34.69 -3.21
N ILE A 170 3.13 -33.60 -3.99
CA ILE A 170 4.37 -32.82 -4.16
C ILE A 170 4.87 -32.31 -2.80
N ARG A 171 3.98 -31.77 -1.97
CA ARG A 171 4.36 -31.25 -0.64
C ARG A 171 4.86 -32.37 0.29
N ARG A 172 4.20 -33.52 0.32
CA ARG A 172 4.64 -34.70 1.08
C ARG A 172 6.02 -35.17 0.63
N GLY A 173 6.26 -35.27 -0.68
CA GLY A 173 7.58 -35.60 -1.24
C GLY A 173 8.66 -34.58 -0.89
N TYR A 174 8.33 -33.28 -0.85
CA TYR A 174 9.26 -32.22 -0.47
C TYR A 174 9.62 -32.29 1.03
N VAL A 175 8.63 -32.48 1.91
CA VAL A 175 8.85 -32.65 3.36
C VAL A 175 9.64 -33.93 3.66
N GLN A 176 9.34 -35.05 2.99
CA GLN A 176 10.11 -36.28 3.10
C GLN A 176 11.56 -36.08 2.65
N ARG A 177 11.80 -35.36 1.54
CA ARG A 177 13.15 -35.03 1.06
C ARG A 177 13.92 -34.14 2.05
N ILE A 178 13.30 -33.11 2.62
CA ILE A 178 13.91 -32.27 3.65
C ILE A 178 14.26 -33.11 4.88
N SER A 179 13.33 -33.93 5.37
CA SER A 179 13.55 -34.82 6.53
C SER A 179 14.69 -35.82 6.27
N MET A 180 14.77 -36.40 5.06
CA MET A 180 15.90 -37.25 4.68
C MET A 180 17.22 -36.46 4.63
N LEU A 181 17.26 -35.26 4.06
CA LEU A 181 18.48 -34.43 4.04
C LEU A 181 18.93 -33.99 5.44
N GLN A 182 17.99 -33.64 6.31
CA GLN A 182 18.25 -33.31 7.72
C GLN A 182 18.77 -34.50 8.54
N ARG A 183 18.43 -35.74 8.16
CA ARG A 183 19.03 -36.96 8.75
C ARG A 183 20.36 -37.35 8.08
N TYR A 184 20.48 -37.14 6.77
CA TYR A 184 21.65 -37.53 5.97
C TYR A 184 22.90 -36.72 6.31
N TRP A 185 22.80 -35.40 6.45
CA TRP A 185 23.98 -34.57 6.72
C TRP A 185 24.65 -34.88 8.06
N PRO A 186 23.94 -34.98 9.20
CA PRO A 186 24.53 -35.41 10.48
C PRO A 186 25.06 -36.84 10.43
N TRP A 187 24.34 -37.77 9.79
CA TRP A 187 24.82 -39.15 9.58
C TRP A 187 26.17 -39.17 8.86
N ARG A 188 26.26 -38.46 7.73
CA ARG A 188 27.46 -38.38 6.90
C ARG A 188 28.62 -37.79 7.68
N GLN A 189 28.39 -36.68 8.38
CA GLN A 189 29.42 -35.98 9.15
C GLN A 189 29.95 -36.86 10.30
N LEU A 190 29.08 -37.57 11.03
CA LEU A 190 29.51 -38.50 12.09
C LEU A 190 30.31 -39.69 11.51
N ARG A 191 29.91 -40.21 10.34
CA ARG A 191 30.65 -41.28 9.64
C ARG A 191 32.01 -40.80 9.12
N GLU A 192 32.11 -39.57 8.63
CA GLU A 192 33.37 -38.93 8.22
C GLU A 192 34.30 -38.64 9.43
N LEU A 193 33.72 -38.41 10.61
CA LEU A 193 34.45 -38.28 11.89
C LEU A 193 34.79 -39.63 12.56
N GLY A 194 34.44 -40.77 11.94
CA GLY A 194 34.79 -42.11 12.43
C GLY A 194 33.91 -42.67 13.55
N ASP A 195 32.72 -42.11 13.79
CA ASP A 195 31.79 -42.59 14.81
C ASP A 195 31.22 -43.99 14.46
N THR A 196 31.52 -44.99 15.29
CA THR A 196 31.07 -46.38 15.11
C THR A 196 29.65 -46.65 15.59
N THR A 197 29.01 -45.69 16.28
CA THR A 197 27.61 -45.79 16.73
C THR A 197 26.60 -45.54 15.59
N VAL A 198 27.11 -45.19 14.42
CA VAL A 198 26.36 -44.86 13.20
C VAL A 198 26.48 -46.00 12.19
N GLY A 199 25.38 -46.35 11.53
CA GLY A 199 25.30 -47.43 10.55
C GLY A 199 26.16 -47.18 9.32
N LYS A 200 26.62 -48.27 8.69
CA LYS A 200 27.60 -48.23 7.60
C LYS A 200 26.99 -47.61 6.35
N THR A 201 25.71 -47.86 6.09
CA THR A 201 24.93 -47.19 5.03
C THR A 201 23.87 -46.26 5.63
N PHE A 202 23.39 -45.33 4.81
CA PHE A 202 22.28 -44.45 5.23
C PHE A 202 20.97 -45.22 5.33
N GLU A 203 20.79 -46.30 4.57
CA GLU A 203 19.61 -47.17 4.63
C GLU A 203 19.51 -47.91 5.96
N GLU A 204 20.63 -48.43 6.49
CA GLU A 204 20.69 -48.99 7.85
C GLU A 204 20.27 -47.97 8.92
N GLU A 205 20.62 -46.70 8.73
CA GLU A 205 20.31 -45.60 9.68
C GLU A 205 18.92 -45.00 9.51
N LEU A 206 18.30 -45.15 8.34
CA LEU A 206 16.87 -44.94 8.17
C LEU A 206 16.09 -46.05 8.89
N ALA A 207 16.50 -47.32 8.71
CA ALA A 207 15.86 -48.50 9.30
C ALA A 207 15.94 -48.57 10.84
N ARG A 208 17.00 -48.03 11.45
CA ARG A 208 17.14 -47.89 12.93
C ARG A 208 16.11 -46.96 13.58
N GLY A 209 15.31 -46.23 12.79
CA GLY A 209 14.23 -45.37 13.29
C GLY A 209 14.71 -44.06 13.94
N PRO A 210 13.79 -43.26 14.50
CA PRO A 210 14.15 -42.01 15.17
C PRO A 210 14.85 -42.30 16.51
N ARG A 211 16.16 -42.00 16.58
CA ARG A 211 16.82 -41.84 17.88
C ARG A 211 16.30 -40.58 18.56
N TYR A 212 15.25 -40.73 19.38
CA TYR A 212 14.86 -39.70 20.34
C TYR A 212 16.07 -39.42 21.25
N ARG A 213 16.72 -38.26 21.05
CA ARG A 213 17.72 -37.78 22.00
C ARG A 213 17.04 -37.71 23.37
N ASN A 214 17.60 -38.42 24.35
CA ASN A 214 17.07 -38.52 25.71
C ASN A 214 16.54 -37.15 26.18
N ILE A 215 15.33 -37.12 26.75
CA ILE A 215 14.66 -35.88 27.17
C ILE A 215 15.56 -35.05 28.12
N GLY A 216 16.42 -35.71 28.93
CA GLY A 216 17.45 -35.03 29.73
C GLY A 216 18.47 -34.21 28.91
N ILE A 217 18.87 -34.64 27.71
CA ILE A 217 19.75 -33.87 26.82
C ILE A 217 19.00 -32.65 26.26
N GLN A 218 17.71 -32.78 25.93
CA GLN A 218 16.91 -31.64 25.47
C GLN A 218 16.67 -30.61 26.58
N ASN A 219 16.35 -31.08 27.79
CA ASN A 219 16.19 -30.22 28.97
C ASN A 219 17.51 -29.54 29.38
N ASN A 220 18.64 -30.23 29.30
CA ASN A 220 19.95 -29.63 29.52
C ASN A 220 20.25 -28.57 28.45
N ILE A 221 20.12 -28.87 27.16
CA ILE A 221 20.31 -27.89 26.07
C ILE A 221 19.41 -26.66 26.25
N GLN A 222 18.14 -26.83 26.64
CA GLN A 222 17.23 -25.71 26.91
C GLN A 222 17.65 -24.91 28.15
N THR A 223 18.10 -25.58 29.22
CA THR A 223 18.55 -24.93 30.46
C THR A 223 19.85 -24.16 30.24
N ASP A 224 20.84 -24.79 29.59
CA ASP A 224 22.12 -24.18 29.21
C ASP A 224 21.90 -22.97 28.28
N TYR A 225 20.96 -23.07 27.34
CA TYR A 225 20.60 -21.95 26.47
C TYR A 225 19.94 -20.80 27.24
N ILE A 226 19.05 -21.08 28.19
CA ILE A 226 18.46 -20.05 29.07
C ILE A 226 19.54 -19.38 29.93
N VAL A 227 20.46 -20.16 30.53
CA VAL A 227 21.59 -19.65 31.31
C VAL A 227 22.51 -18.77 30.45
N GLN A 228 22.82 -19.20 29.22
CA GLN A 228 23.66 -18.44 28.31
C GLN A 228 22.97 -17.14 27.84
N GLN A 229 21.67 -17.19 27.48
CA GLN A 229 20.89 -15.99 27.17
C GLN A 229 20.87 -15.02 28.36
N LEU A 230 20.72 -15.54 29.57
CA LEU A 230 20.66 -14.75 30.79
C LEU A 230 21.99 -14.04 31.07
N HIS A 231 23.11 -14.77 30.95
CA HIS A 231 24.46 -14.20 31.02
C HIS A 231 24.66 -13.06 30.02
N TRP A 232 24.35 -13.27 28.73
CA TRP A 232 24.52 -12.24 27.71
C TRP A 232 23.65 -11.00 27.94
N LEU A 233 22.39 -11.18 28.39
CA LEU A 233 21.50 -10.05 28.67
C LEU A 233 21.92 -9.28 29.93
N GLN A 234 22.43 -9.96 30.97
CA GLN A 234 23.00 -9.30 32.14
C GLN A 234 24.26 -8.52 31.80
N GLU A 235 25.18 -9.11 31.03
CA GLU A 235 26.42 -8.46 30.61
C GLU A 235 26.14 -7.24 29.72
N LEU A 236 25.18 -7.34 28.80
CA LEU A 236 24.72 -6.21 27.99
C LEU A 236 24.14 -5.10 28.87
N GLY A 237 23.28 -5.43 29.84
CA GLY A 237 22.70 -4.46 30.77
C GLY A 237 23.73 -3.79 31.68
N ASN A 238 24.75 -4.53 32.12
CA ASN A 238 25.87 -3.98 32.89
C ASN A 238 26.69 -2.98 32.06
N ARG A 239 27.06 -3.35 30.82
CA ARG A 239 27.80 -2.47 29.91
C ARG A 239 27.01 -1.23 29.53
N GLU A 240 25.71 -1.37 29.29
CA GLU A 240 24.82 -0.23 29.05
C GLU A 240 24.78 0.71 30.28
N GLY A 241 24.66 0.15 31.50
CA GLY A 241 24.69 0.91 32.74
C GLY A 241 25.98 1.71 32.93
N VAL A 242 27.15 1.09 32.69
CA VAL A 242 28.46 1.75 32.73
C VAL A 242 28.56 2.85 31.66
N PHE A 243 28.14 2.57 30.42
CA PHE A 243 28.13 3.56 29.33
C PHE A 243 27.24 4.76 29.65
N ARG A 244 26.03 4.56 30.20
CA ARG A 244 25.15 5.62 30.70
C ARG A 244 25.73 6.36 31.91
N GLY A 245 26.61 5.73 32.69
CA GLY A 245 27.39 6.39 33.74
C GLY A 245 28.42 7.35 33.15
N HIS A 246 29.26 6.86 32.25
CA HIS A 246 30.27 7.66 31.56
C HIS A 246 29.66 8.82 30.76
N LEU A 247 28.51 8.60 30.09
CA LEU A 247 27.81 9.66 29.36
C LEU A 247 27.42 10.81 30.30
N ARG A 248 26.81 10.51 31.45
CA ARG A 248 26.38 11.54 32.41
C ARG A 248 27.56 12.30 33.03
N LEU A 249 28.67 11.63 33.29
CA LEU A 249 29.90 12.29 33.74
C LEU A 249 30.46 13.22 32.66
N LEU A 250 30.46 12.77 31.40
CA LEU A 250 30.92 13.58 30.28
C LEU A 250 29.98 14.77 30.05
N GLU A 251 28.65 14.58 30.12
CA GLU A 251 27.66 15.67 30.07
C GLU A 251 27.89 16.73 31.16
N GLY A 252 28.13 16.33 32.41
CA GLY A 252 28.47 17.27 33.48
C GLY A 252 29.77 18.04 33.21
N MET A 253 30.82 17.36 32.74
CA MET A 253 32.08 18.01 32.33
C MET A 253 31.89 19.01 31.17
N VAL A 254 30.90 18.80 30.29
CA VAL A 254 30.55 19.74 29.22
C VAL A 254 29.92 21.00 29.78
N GLU A 255 29.01 20.84 30.74
CA GLU A 255 28.34 21.94 31.42
C GLU A 255 29.37 22.76 32.22
N ASP A 256 30.23 22.13 33.02
CA ASP A 256 31.34 22.78 33.73
C ASP A 256 32.29 23.56 32.80
N LEU A 257 32.66 22.98 31.65
CA LEU A 257 33.55 23.63 30.67
C LEU A 257 32.87 24.80 29.95
N ASN A 258 31.56 24.75 29.73
CA ASN A 258 30.80 25.87 29.18
C ASN A 258 30.69 27.00 30.21
N ASP A 259 30.39 26.71 31.47
CA ASP A 259 30.32 27.73 32.54
C ASP A 259 31.68 28.45 32.72
N ILE A 260 32.79 27.70 32.70
CA ILE A 260 34.15 28.27 32.67
C ILE A 260 34.38 29.11 31.42
N THR A 261 33.85 28.68 30.27
CA THR A 261 34.00 29.39 29.00
C THR A 261 33.26 30.74 29.02
N ASP A 262 32.03 30.76 29.51
CA ASP A 262 31.22 31.97 29.63
C ASP A 262 31.84 32.95 30.65
N LEU A 263 32.34 32.44 31.79
CA LEU A 263 33.07 33.26 32.76
C LEU A 263 34.31 33.91 32.14
N LEU A 264 35.13 33.14 31.42
CA LEU A 264 36.30 33.66 30.72
C LEU A 264 35.92 34.69 29.65
N GLU A 265 34.83 34.48 28.91
CA GLU A 265 34.33 35.45 27.94
C GLU A 265 34.03 36.79 28.59
N THR A 266 33.31 36.81 29.72
CA THR A 266 33.01 38.05 30.44
C THR A 266 34.26 38.80 30.91
N THR A 267 35.34 38.11 31.28
CA THR A 267 36.61 38.77 31.65
C THR A 267 37.36 39.38 30.46
N MET A 268 37.01 38.96 29.24
CA MET A 268 37.59 39.43 27.98
C MET A 268 36.68 40.37 27.20
N THR A 269 35.53 40.78 27.76
CA THR A 269 34.68 41.82 27.17
C THR A 269 34.98 43.21 27.73
N CYS A 270 34.90 44.22 26.87
CA CYS A 270 35.04 45.61 27.24
C CYS A 270 33.71 46.13 27.81
N THR A 271 33.75 46.72 29.01
CA THR A 271 32.54 47.23 29.71
C THR A 271 31.85 48.41 29.02
N VAL A 272 32.43 48.98 27.96
CA VAL A 272 31.87 50.11 27.20
C VAL A 272 31.07 49.64 25.99
N CYS A 273 31.60 48.70 25.19
CA CYS A 273 30.93 48.19 24.00
C CYS A 273 30.24 46.83 24.19
N GLY A 274 30.52 46.11 25.28
CA GLY A 274 29.99 44.77 25.55
C GLY A 274 30.59 43.65 24.68
N MET A 275 31.53 43.97 23.79
CA MET A 275 32.19 43.04 22.88
C MET A 275 33.57 42.63 23.42
N LEU A 276 34.16 41.56 22.86
CA LEU A 276 35.57 41.19 23.12
C LEU A 276 36.51 42.38 22.83
N TYR A 277 37.60 42.48 23.60
CA TYR A 277 38.54 43.61 23.46
C TYR A 277 39.19 43.70 22.07
N GLU A 278 38.92 44.80 21.38
CA GLU A 278 39.59 45.21 20.14
C GLU A 278 40.69 46.22 20.46
N ASN A 279 41.96 45.84 20.21
CA ASN A 279 43.15 46.63 20.54
C ASN A 279 43.09 47.20 21.98
N PRO A 280 43.09 46.35 23.03
CA PRO A 280 42.91 46.81 24.40
C PRO A 280 44.00 47.77 24.86
N VAL A 281 43.60 48.79 25.59
CA VAL A 281 44.46 49.81 26.21
C VAL A 281 44.07 50.00 27.67
N ILE A 282 45.06 50.30 28.52
CA ILE A 282 44.92 50.57 29.95
C ILE A 282 44.89 52.07 30.18
N LEU A 283 43.89 52.58 30.91
CA LEU A 283 43.91 53.96 31.43
C LEU A 283 44.90 54.07 32.61
N TRP A 284 45.93 54.91 32.47
CA TRP A 284 46.87 55.21 33.54
C TRP A 284 46.32 56.36 34.42
N PRO A 285 46.36 56.33 35.76
CA PRO A 285 46.96 55.31 36.63
C PRO A 285 45.96 54.22 37.08
N CYS A 286 44.68 54.32 36.73
CA CYS A 286 43.64 53.51 37.37
C CYS A 286 43.62 52.02 36.93
N GLY A 287 44.38 51.63 35.92
CA GLY A 287 44.61 50.22 35.56
C GLY A 287 43.47 49.54 34.79
N HIS A 288 42.36 50.24 34.54
CA HIS A 288 41.21 49.66 33.85
C HIS A 288 41.43 49.59 32.34
N SER A 289 41.09 48.44 31.73
CA SER A 289 41.28 48.18 30.30
C SER A 289 39.99 48.40 29.49
N PHE A 290 40.14 49.01 28.31
CA PHE A 290 39.08 49.32 27.35
C PHE A 290 39.59 49.07 25.91
N CYS A 291 38.72 48.89 24.93
CA CYS A 291 39.13 48.91 23.52
C CYS A 291 39.68 50.30 23.15
N LEU A 292 40.69 50.40 22.26
CA LEU A 292 41.19 51.69 21.78
C LEU A 292 40.06 52.62 21.26
N PRO A 293 39.12 52.17 20.41
CA PRO A 293 37.98 53.00 19.98
C PRO A 293 37.05 53.41 21.13
N CYS A 294 36.95 52.60 22.19
CA CYS A 294 36.12 52.92 23.35
C CYS A 294 36.73 54.03 24.21
N VAL A 295 38.07 54.13 24.28
CA VAL A 295 38.73 55.22 25.04
C VAL A 295 38.54 56.57 24.36
N GLU A 296 38.52 56.62 23.03
CA GLU A 296 38.21 57.85 22.29
C GLU A 296 36.82 58.41 22.65
N CYS A 297 35.83 57.53 22.86
CA CYS A 297 34.49 57.92 23.35
C CYS A 297 34.43 58.34 24.83
N LEU A 298 35.49 58.11 25.62
CA LEU A 298 35.57 58.48 27.05
C LEU A 298 36.30 59.82 27.30
N ALA A 299 36.74 60.51 26.24
CA ALA A 299 37.39 61.81 26.32
C ALA A 299 36.39 62.92 26.69
N ILE A 300 36.68 63.65 27.78
CA ILE A 300 35.93 64.85 28.19
C ILE A 300 36.54 66.11 27.55
N ALA A 301 37.87 66.12 27.39
CA ALA A 301 38.65 67.13 26.69
C ALA A 301 39.88 66.46 26.05
N PRO A 302 40.64 67.14 25.17
CA PRO A 302 41.90 66.60 24.65
C PRO A 302 42.81 66.12 25.80
N SER A 303 43.31 64.89 25.70
CA SER A 303 44.10 64.19 26.72
C SER A 303 43.47 64.09 28.12
N LEU A 304 42.16 64.29 28.29
CA LEU A 304 41.46 64.17 29.57
C LEU A 304 40.31 63.15 29.47
N TYR A 305 40.52 61.98 30.06
CA TYR A 305 39.54 60.89 30.08
C TYR A 305 38.96 60.68 31.49
N ARG A 306 37.75 60.11 31.54
CA ARG A 306 37.11 59.64 32.78
C ARG A 306 36.86 58.15 32.69
N CYS A 307 37.37 57.40 33.65
CA CYS A 307 37.14 55.96 33.71
C CYS A 307 35.69 55.66 34.14
N PRO A 308 34.91 54.90 33.36
CA PRO A 308 33.54 54.54 33.73
C PRO A 308 33.49 53.54 34.90
N THR A 309 34.54 52.73 35.08
CA THR A 309 34.56 51.66 36.11
C THR A 309 34.85 52.17 37.52
N CYS A 310 35.77 53.14 37.67
CA CYS A 310 36.17 53.68 38.98
C CYS A 310 35.88 55.18 39.16
N GLY A 311 35.37 55.86 38.14
CA GLY A 311 35.02 57.28 38.20
C GLY A 311 36.20 58.26 38.14
N SER A 312 37.45 57.78 38.22
CA SER A 312 38.67 58.61 38.18
C SER A 312 38.75 59.47 36.93
N ILE A 313 39.13 60.73 37.11
CA ILE A 313 39.32 61.76 36.08
C ILE A 313 40.79 62.18 36.14
N GLY A 314 41.45 62.31 34.98
CA GLY A 314 42.86 62.73 34.91
C GLY A 314 43.83 61.60 34.65
N SER A 315 43.64 60.88 33.54
CA SER A 315 44.63 59.95 33.02
C SER A 315 45.63 60.68 32.10
N GLU A 316 46.93 60.58 32.39
CA GLU A 316 48.02 61.14 31.57
C GLU A 316 48.10 60.53 30.16
N GLY A 317 47.34 59.47 29.91
CA GLY A 317 47.15 58.84 28.61
C GLY A 317 46.62 57.42 28.78
N PHE A 318 46.84 56.59 27.76
CA PHE A 318 46.60 55.16 27.79
C PHE A 318 47.81 54.38 27.26
N VAL A 319 47.95 53.12 27.68
CA VAL A 319 49.03 52.22 27.25
C VAL A 319 48.44 50.94 26.68
N HIS A 320 48.96 50.44 25.56
CA HIS A 320 48.47 49.19 24.94
C HIS A 320 48.65 47.98 25.86
N ASN A 321 47.56 47.25 26.12
CA ASN A 321 47.56 46.03 26.92
C ASN A 321 47.86 44.81 26.03
N LEU A 322 49.14 44.64 25.68
CA LEU A 322 49.57 43.55 24.79
C LEU A 322 49.23 42.15 25.34
N LEU A 323 49.23 41.97 26.66
CA LEU A 323 48.86 40.70 27.31
C LEU A 323 47.39 40.35 27.10
N LEU A 324 46.50 41.34 27.28
CA LEU A 324 45.07 41.16 27.03
C LEU A 324 44.78 40.96 25.54
N ALA A 325 45.49 41.68 24.66
CA ALA A 325 45.39 41.50 23.20
C ALA A 325 45.79 40.07 22.78
N GLU A 326 46.90 39.55 23.30
CA GLU A 326 47.35 38.18 23.02
C GLU A 326 46.38 37.13 23.58
N THR A 327 45.80 37.39 24.76
CA THR A 327 44.84 36.48 25.41
C THR A 327 43.53 36.41 24.61
N VAL A 328 42.99 37.56 24.19
CA VAL A 328 41.79 37.61 23.32
C VAL A 328 42.07 37.00 21.94
N ALA A 329 43.25 37.23 21.36
CA ALA A 329 43.63 36.59 20.10
C ALA A 329 43.65 35.06 20.22
N LYS A 330 44.13 34.50 21.33
CA LYS A 330 44.06 33.05 21.61
C LYS A 330 42.62 32.58 21.84
N TRP A 331 41.80 33.37 22.54
CA TRP A 331 40.39 33.10 22.79
C TRP A 331 39.58 32.92 21.51
N MET A 332 39.81 33.77 20.50
CA MET A 332 39.13 33.72 19.21
C MET A 332 39.37 32.42 18.40
N PHE A 333 40.30 31.56 18.83
CA PHE A 333 40.52 30.24 18.21
C PHE A 333 39.99 29.05 19.06
N LYS A 334 39.31 29.31 20.19
CA LYS A 334 38.76 28.26 21.09
C LYS A 334 37.81 27.29 20.38
N ASP A 335 37.07 27.77 19.38
CA ASP A 335 35.99 27.04 18.71
C ASP A 335 36.48 25.81 17.94
N LYS A 336 37.78 25.73 17.63
CA LYS A 336 38.41 24.54 17.01
C LYS A 336 38.68 23.40 18.01
N GLY A 337 38.38 23.60 19.28
CA GLY A 337 38.56 22.63 20.36
C GLY A 337 37.25 22.01 20.82
N TYR A 338 36.63 22.63 21.82
CA TYR A 338 35.55 21.99 22.60
C TYR A 338 34.13 22.21 22.07
N GLY A 339 33.90 23.29 21.32
CA GLY A 339 32.55 23.69 20.86
C GLY A 339 31.83 22.62 20.02
N ASP A 340 32.59 21.77 19.32
CA ASP A 340 32.05 20.67 18.53
C ASP A 340 31.54 19.47 19.36
N THR A 341 31.80 19.39 20.67
CA THR A 341 31.45 18.21 21.50
C THR A 341 29.96 18.01 21.75
N GLN A 342 29.16 19.07 21.64
CA GLN A 342 27.68 19.01 21.70
C GLN A 342 27.10 18.16 20.55
N ALA A 343 27.71 18.17 19.36
CA ALA A 343 27.23 17.44 18.20
C ALA A 343 27.27 15.90 18.36
N PRO A 344 28.41 15.26 18.71
CA PRO A 344 28.47 13.83 18.98
C PRO A 344 27.65 13.44 20.22
N LEU A 345 27.59 14.28 21.26
CA LEU A 345 26.72 14.03 22.42
C LEU A 345 25.25 13.94 22.03
N ASN A 346 24.75 14.88 21.23
CA ASN A 346 23.37 14.85 20.74
C ASN A 346 23.12 13.64 19.81
N ALA A 347 24.10 13.24 19.00
CA ALA A 347 24.01 12.01 18.21
C ALA A 347 23.89 10.74 19.10
N ILE A 348 24.66 10.67 20.19
CA ILE A 348 24.59 9.56 21.15
C ILE A 348 23.24 9.57 21.90
N ARG A 349 22.75 10.75 22.31
CA ARG A 349 21.42 10.91 22.94
C ARG A 349 20.28 10.38 22.08
N VAL A 350 20.31 10.56 20.75
CA VAL A 350 19.32 10.00 19.82
C VAL A 350 19.32 8.47 19.78
N HIS A 351 20.46 7.84 20.07
CA HIS A 351 20.59 6.38 20.08
C HIS A 351 20.36 5.74 21.45
N LEU A 352 20.53 6.47 22.55
CA LEU A 352 20.32 5.99 23.92
C LEU A 352 18.95 5.32 24.18
N PRO A 353 17.81 5.83 23.65
CA PRO A 353 16.50 5.19 23.80
C PRO A 353 16.31 3.88 23.01
N ARG A 354 17.20 3.56 22.06
CA ARG A 354 17.15 2.27 21.33
C ARG A 354 17.50 1.09 22.24
N PHE A 355 18.34 1.34 23.24
CA PHE A 355 18.60 0.40 24.33
C PHE A 355 17.39 0.40 25.27
N ARG A 356 16.44 -0.51 24.98
CA ARG A 356 15.20 -0.67 25.76
C ARG A 356 15.48 -1.42 27.06
N GLN A 357 16.13 -0.72 28.00
CA GLN A 357 16.57 -1.24 29.30
C GLN A 357 15.43 -1.96 30.04
N ASP A 358 14.22 -1.40 30.09
CA ASP A 358 13.05 -2.01 30.72
C ASP A 358 12.68 -3.37 30.08
N SER A 359 12.79 -3.46 28.75
CA SER A 359 12.53 -4.70 28.01
C SER A 359 13.61 -5.75 28.26
N ILE A 360 14.86 -5.33 28.44
CA ILE A 360 15.99 -6.21 28.78
C ILE A 360 15.82 -6.71 30.23
N GLN A 361 15.52 -5.83 31.18
CA GLN A 361 15.29 -6.18 32.59
C GLN A 361 14.07 -7.07 32.79
N SER A 362 12.96 -6.78 32.10
CA SER A 362 11.77 -7.63 32.07
C SER A 362 12.09 -9.01 31.50
N ARG A 363 12.84 -9.08 30.38
CA ARG A 363 13.25 -10.35 29.78
C ARG A 363 14.20 -11.15 30.67
N ILE A 364 15.16 -10.52 31.35
CA ILE A 364 16.02 -11.17 32.36
C ILE A 364 15.15 -11.73 33.49
N SER A 365 14.18 -10.95 33.98
CA SER A 365 13.29 -11.37 35.06
C SER A 365 12.41 -12.57 34.68
N GLN A 366 11.92 -12.60 33.43
CA GLN A 366 11.23 -13.75 32.86
C GLN A 366 12.15 -14.98 32.77
N LEU A 367 13.35 -14.85 32.18
CA LEU A 367 14.29 -15.96 32.07
C LEU A 367 14.74 -16.50 33.44
N LYS A 368 14.88 -15.65 34.47
CA LYS A 368 15.10 -16.09 35.86
C LYS A 368 13.92 -16.90 36.43
N LYS A 369 12.69 -16.60 36.02
CA LYS A 369 11.49 -17.36 36.41
C LYS A 369 11.46 -18.70 35.69
N ASP A 370 11.63 -18.70 34.37
CA ASP A 370 11.65 -19.90 33.53
C ASP A 370 12.72 -20.91 34.01
N LEU A 371 13.89 -20.42 34.43
CA LEU A 371 14.98 -21.23 34.98
C LEU A 371 14.69 -21.81 36.38
N ARG A 372 13.95 -21.09 37.23
CA ARG A 372 13.49 -21.64 38.52
C ARG A 372 12.43 -22.70 38.30
N GLU A 373 11.46 -22.45 37.43
CA GLU A 373 10.41 -23.42 37.10
C GLU A 373 10.96 -24.68 36.43
N SER A 374 12.07 -24.61 35.68
CA SER A 374 12.73 -25.81 35.13
C SER A 374 13.51 -26.58 36.20
N ALA A 375 14.16 -25.90 37.14
CA ALA A 375 14.82 -26.52 38.28
C ALA A 375 13.82 -27.18 39.24
N GLU A 376 12.68 -26.55 39.52
CA GLU A 376 11.59 -27.09 40.34
C GLU A 376 10.97 -28.34 39.69
N ARG A 377 10.74 -28.31 38.37
CA ARG A 377 10.28 -29.48 37.59
C ARG A 377 11.30 -30.63 37.54
N ALA A 378 12.59 -30.33 37.57
CA ALA A 378 13.64 -31.34 37.67
C ALA A 378 13.77 -31.91 39.10
N ALA A 379 13.41 -31.13 40.12
CA ALA A 379 13.49 -31.52 41.52
C ALA A 379 12.27 -32.32 42.03
N SER A 380 11.12 -32.30 41.36
CA SER A 380 9.93 -33.07 41.76
C SER A 380 10.03 -34.55 41.35
N PRO A 381 10.13 -35.51 42.29
CA PRO A 381 10.23 -36.92 41.95
C PRO A 381 8.83 -37.53 41.75
N GLY A 382 8.38 -37.57 40.50
CA GLY A 382 7.29 -38.42 40.05
C GLY A 382 5.87 -37.88 40.27
N LYS A 383 5.16 -37.67 39.16
CA LYS A 383 3.74 -38.03 39.01
C LYS A 383 3.44 -38.44 37.58
N ASP A 384 2.66 -39.51 37.49
CA ASP A 384 1.98 -40.15 36.36
C ASP A 384 2.68 -40.33 34.99
N PRO A 385 2.80 -41.58 34.48
CA PRO A 385 3.32 -41.85 33.14
C PRO A 385 2.36 -41.45 32.00
N ALA A 386 1.13 -41.02 32.32
CA ALA A 386 0.08 -40.71 31.35
C ALA A 386 0.28 -39.39 30.57
N GLU A 387 1.02 -38.41 31.09
CA GLU A 387 1.24 -37.13 30.40
C GLU A 387 2.31 -37.19 29.29
N ARG A 388 2.97 -38.33 29.08
CA ARG A 388 4.05 -38.47 28.09
C ARG A 388 3.60 -38.42 26.62
N GLU A 389 2.31 -38.53 26.32
CA GLU A 389 1.80 -38.54 24.93
C GLU A 389 1.59 -37.15 24.31
N LEU A 390 1.69 -36.05 25.08
CA LEU A 390 1.41 -34.69 24.58
C LEU A 390 2.61 -33.72 24.67
N ILE A 391 3.79 -34.17 24.25
CA ILE A 391 4.88 -33.25 23.89
C ILE A 391 4.54 -32.61 22.53
N ALA A 392 3.74 -31.55 22.56
CA ALA A 392 3.44 -30.73 21.41
C ALA A 392 4.71 -29.97 20.96
N ILE A 393 5.45 -30.53 20.01
CA ILE A 393 6.61 -29.88 19.39
C ILE A 393 6.11 -28.71 18.52
N SER A 394 5.93 -27.53 19.14
CA SER A 394 5.59 -26.32 18.42
C SER A 394 6.82 -25.80 17.66
N TYR A 395 6.96 -26.20 16.40
CA TYR A 395 7.88 -25.54 15.49
C TYR A 395 7.42 -24.09 15.29
N ARG A 396 8.15 -23.13 15.89
CA ARG A 396 8.04 -21.74 15.46
C ARG A 396 8.62 -21.64 14.05
N LEU A 397 7.72 -21.45 13.09
CA LEU A 397 8.06 -20.92 11.77
C LEU A 397 8.65 -19.51 11.97
N TYR A 398 9.85 -19.31 11.44
CA TYR A 398 10.48 -18.00 11.25
C TYR A 398 10.21 -17.51 9.83
#